data_AF-A0A151EEX0-F1
#
_entry.id   AF-A0A151EEX0-F1
#
_cell.length_a   1.000
_cell.length_b   1.000
_cell.length_c   1.000
_cell.angle_alpha   90.00
_cell.angle_beta   90.00
_cell.angle_gamma   90.00
#
_symmetry.space_group_name_H-M   'P 1'
#
loop_
_entity.id
_entity.type
_entity.pdbx_description
1 polymer ?
#
loop_
_entity_poly.entity_id
_entity_poly.type
_entity_poly.pdbx_seq_one_letter_code
_entity_poly.pdbx_strand_id
1 'polypeptide(L)' 'MGLFGKKKFDEHDPEINCPRCHVPMIKKTRMGVTIDKCKKCEGIWLDGGEIEKILMKIEEERKKFEQRQKKFKKKK' A
#
# COMPACT_ATOMS: atom_id res chain seq x y z
N MET A 1 15.30 32.50 -26.64
CA MET A 1 13.99 32.60 -25.95
C MET A 1 13.31 31.24 -26.03
N GLY A 2 13.59 30.36 -25.07
CA GLY A 2 13.10 28.97 -25.08
C GLY A 2 11.77 28.86 -24.34
N LEU A 3 10.70 28.52 -25.05
CA LEU A 3 9.42 28.14 -24.47
C LEU A 3 9.47 26.64 -24.11
N PHE A 4 10.04 26.33 -22.95
CA PHE A 4 9.94 24.99 -22.36
C PHE A 4 8.55 24.83 -21.73
N GLY A 5 7.62 24.31 -22.53
CA GLY A 5 6.33 23.81 -22.05
C GLY A 5 6.55 22.68 -21.06
N LYS A 6 6.37 22.97 -19.77
CA LYS A 6 6.32 21.96 -18.71
C LYS A 6 5.09 21.07 -18.96
N LYS A 7 5.28 19.92 -19.61
CA LYS A 7 4.30 18.83 -19.57
C LYS A 7 4.17 18.43 -18.10
N LYS A 8 3.11 18.89 -17.44
CA LYS A 8 2.68 18.33 -16.17
C LYS A 8 2.28 16.88 -16.49
N PHE A 9 3.03 15.92 -15.95
CA PHE A 9 2.54 14.56 -15.86
C PHE A 9 1.36 14.64 -14.90
N ASP A 10 0.16 14.65 -15.48
CA ASP A 10 -1.08 14.57 -14.72
C ASP A 10 -1.12 13.19 -14.04
N GLU A 11 -0.71 13.16 -12.77
CA GLU A 11 -0.77 12.03 -11.84
C GLU A 11 -2.23 11.80 -11.43
N HIS A 12 -3.07 11.47 -12.41
CA HIS A 12 -4.43 11.00 -12.19
C HIS A 12 -4.38 9.48 -12.17
N ASP A 13 -4.35 8.94 -10.96
CA ASP A 13 -4.53 7.51 -10.70
C ASP A 13 -5.91 7.09 -11.29
N PRO A 14 -5.93 6.30 -12.37
CA PRO A 14 -7.16 6.00 -13.09
C PRO A 14 -8.14 5.27 -12.17
N GLU A 15 -9.41 5.66 -12.21
CA GLU A 15 -10.46 4.95 -11.48
C GLU A 15 -10.50 3.48 -11.95
N ILE A 16 -9.96 2.58 -11.12
CA ILE A 16 -9.89 1.16 -11.43
C ILE A 16 -11.19 0.46 -11.00
N ASN A 17 -11.73 -0.32 -11.93
CA ASN A 17 -12.84 -1.23 -11.65
C ASN A 17 -12.32 -2.61 -11.28
N CYS A 18 -12.94 -3.23 -10.28
CA CYS A 18 -12.58 -4.58 -9.88
C CYS A 18 -12.80 -5.57 -11.05
N PRO A 19 -11.80 -6.34 -11.49
CA PRO A 19 -11.93 -7.25 -12.64
C PRO A 19 -12.88 -8.43 -12.38
N ARG A 20 -13.20 -8.70 -11.11
CA ARG A 20 -14.16 -9.75 -10.71
C ARG A 20 -15.59 -9.23 -10.61
N CYS A 21 -15.78 -7.98 -10.18
CA CYS A 21 -17.09 -7.43 -9.83
C CYS A 21 -17.58 -6.33 -10.76
N HIS A 22 -16.68 -5.77 -11.58
CA HIS A 22 -16.90 -4.62 -12.45
C HIS A 22 -17.47 -3.39 -11.72
N VAL A 23 -17.10 -3.21 -10.45
CA VAL A 23 -17.49 -2.04 -9.64
C VAL A 23 -16.26 -1.20 -9.31
N PRO A 24 -16.40 0.12 -9.11
CA PRO A 24 -15.30 0.99 -8.71
C PRO A 24 -14.66 0.50 -7.40
N MET A 25 -13.33 0.49 -7.38
CA MET A 25 -12.57 0.19 -6.17
C MET A 25 -12.47 1.43 -5.28
N ILE A 26 -12.20 1.22 -3.99
CA ILE A 26 -11.95 2.31 -3.05
C ILE A 26 -10.53 2.30 -2.55
N LYS A 27 -9.94 3.49 -2.48
CA LYS A 27 -8.63 3.69 -1.86
C LYS A 27 -8.76 3.52 -0.34
N LYS A 28 -7.88 2.70 0.22
CA LYS A 28 -7.69 2.56 1.66
C LYS A 28 -6.21 2.69 1.99
N THR A 29 -5.89 3.48 3.00
CA THR A 29 -4.51 3.57 3.50
C THR A 29 -4.33 2.63 4.68
N ARG A 30 -3.34 1.74 4.61
CA ARG A 30 -2.95 0.84 5.69
C ARG A 30 -1.44 0.85 5.88
N MET A 31 -0.98 1.04 7.12
CA MET A 31 0.45 1.10 7.44
C MET A 31 1.22 2.12 6.57
N GLY A 32 0.56 3.21 6.15
CA GLY A 32 1.15 4.22 5.24
C GLY A 32 1.38 3.72 3.82
N VAL A 33 0.63 2.72 3.36
CA VAL A 33 0.54 2.29 1.95
C VAL A 33 -0.92 2.45 1.54
N THR A 34 -1.17 3.16 0.44
CA THR A 34 -2.50 3.28 -0.15
C THR A 34 -2.73 2.07 -1.03
N ILE A 35 -3.90 1.43 -0.92
CA ILE A 35 -4.27 0.23 -1.68
C ILE A 35 -5.68 0.41 -2.23
N ASP A 36 -5.96 -0.18 -3.38
CA ASP A 36 -7.32 -0.25 -3.92
C ASP A 36 -8.03 -1.50 -3.44
N LYS A 37 -9.20 -1.33 -2.81
CA LYS A 37 -10.03 -2.43 -2.30
C LYS A 37 -11.40 -2.43 -2.96
N CYS A 38 -11.84 -3.58 -3.45
CA CYS A 38 -13.20 -3.77 -3.92
C CYS A 38 -14.19 -3.83 -2.73
N LYS A 39 -15.27 -3.04 -2.77
CA LYS A 39 -16.33 -3.07 -1.73
C LYS A 39 -17.18 -4.35 -1.75
N LYS A 40 -17.21 -5.07 -2.88
CA LYS A 40 -18.11 -6.22 -3.08
C LYS A 40 -17.46 -7.56 -2.75
N CYS A 41 -16.28 -7.84 -3.31
CA CYS A 41 -15.56 -9.11 -3.09
C CYS A 41 -14.35 -9.00 -2.17
N GLU A 42 -14.08 -7.79 -1.64
CA GLU A 42 -12.92 -7.49 -0.79
C GLU A 42 -11.54 -7.69 -1.44
N GLY A 43 -11.47 -7.98 -2.74
CA GLY A 43 -10.22 -8.09 -3.49
C GLY A 43 -9.39 -6.81 -3.42
N ILE A 44 -8.07 -6.98 -3.38
CA ILE A 44 -7.09 -5.90 -3.28
C ILE A 44 -6.32 -5.83 -4.60
N TRP A 45 -6.19 -4.61 -5.13
CA TRP A 45 -5.29 -4.30 -6.24
C TRP A 45 -4.11 -3.51 -5.69
N LEU A 46 -2.91 -3.90 -6.09
CA LEU A 46 -1.65 -3.31 -5.65
C LEU A 46 -0.85 -2.97 -6.89
N ASP A 47 -0.27 -1.77 -6.89
CA ASP A 47 0.61 -1.35 -7.96
C ASP A 47 2.00 -1.96 -7.80
N GLY A 48 2.76 -1.99 -8.90
CA GLY A 48 4.14 -2.50 -8.88
C GLY A 48 4.99 -1.74 -7.87
N GLY A 49 5.60 -2.45 -6.90
CA GLY A 49 6.41 -1.85 -5.83
C GLY A 49 5.67 -1.59 -4.52
N GLU A 50 4.34 -1.71 -4.47
CA GLU A 50 3.58 -1.56 -3.22
C GLU A 50 3.66 -2.80 -2.33
N ILE A 51 3.68 -3.99 -2.95
CA ILE A 51 3.81 -5.27 -2.25
C ILE A 51 5.11 -5.29 -1.45
N GLU A 52 6.24 -4.90 -2.07
CA GLU A 52 7.55 -4.87 -1.42
C GLU A 52 7.55 -3.94 -0.20
N LYS A 53 6.93 -2.76 -0.31
CA LYS A 53 6.81 -1.81 0.82
C LYS A 53 5.99 -2.39 1.97
N ILE A 54 4.90 -3.10 1.67
CA ILE A 54 4.08 -3.76 2.70
C ILE A 54 4.89 -4.86 3.38
N LEU A 55 5.58 -5.71 2.62
CA LEU A 55 6.38 -6.81 3.15
C LEU A 55 7.52 -6.32 4.06
N MET A 56 8.23 -5.27 3.66
CA MET A 56 9.29 -4.66 4.47
C MET A 56 8.74 -4.18 5.83
N LYS A 57 7.60 -3.48 5.83
CA LYS A 57 6.97 -2.99 7.08
C LYS A 57 6.49 -4.14 7.98
N ILE A 58 5.96 -5.22 7.40
CA ILE A 58 5.56 -6.41 8.16
C ILE A 58 6.76 -7.05 8.85
N GLU A 59 7.89 -7.18 8.14
CA GLU A 59 9.11 -7.77 8.69
C GLU A 59 9.68 -6.93 9.85
N GLU A 60 9.69 -5.61 9.70
CA GLU A 60 10.12 -4.68 10.76
C GLU A 60 9.26 -4.79 12.01
N GLU A 61 7.93 -4.81 11.87
CA GLU A 61 7.00 -4.95 12.99
C GLU A 61 7.17 -6.31 13.68
N ARG A 62 7.39 -7.40 12.92
CA ARG A 62 7.66 -8.73 13.48
C ARG A 62 8.93 -8.72 14.35
N LYS A 63 10.03 -8.16 13.82
CA LYS A 63 11.30 -8.04 14.54
C LYS A 63 11.15 -7.24 15.83
N LYS A 64 10.42 -6.11 15.80
CA LYS A 64 10.15 -5.28 16.99
C LYS A 64 9.38 -6.07 18.06
N PHE A 65 8.39 -6.86 17.66
CA PHE A 65 7.61 -7.68 18.58
C PHE A 65 8.47 -8.77 19.24
N GLU A 66 9.25 -9.52 18.44
CA GLU A 66 10.16 -10.55 18.95
C GLU A 66 11.20 -9.99 19.93
N GLN A 67 11.77 -8.81 19.63
CA GLN A 67 12.72 -8.13 20.52
C GLN A 67 12.07 -7.75 21.86
N ARG A 68 10.83 -7.23 21.83
CA ARG A 68 10.08 -6.91 23.06
C ARG A 68 9.82 -8.17 23.89
N GLN A 69 9.41 -9.26 23.25
CA GLN A 69 9.18 -10.56 23.91
C GLN A 69 10.46 -11.11 24.57
N LYS A 70 11.59 -11.09 23.85
CA LYS A 70 12.90 -11.51 24.39
C LYS A 70 13.32 -10.67 25.60
N LYS A 71 13.14 -9.35 25.53
CA LYS A 71 13.42 -8.44 26.66
C LYS A 71 12.55 -8.73 27.88
N PHE A 72 11.26 -9.04 27.68
CA PHE A 72 10.35 -9.37 28.77
C PHE A 72 10.73 -10.70 29.44
N LYS A 73 11.01 -11.74 28.66
CA LYS A 73 11.44 -13.06 29.18
C LYS A 73 12.78 -13.00 29.93
N LYS A 74 13.71 -12.14 29.53
CA LYS A 74 15.00 -11.96 30.21
C LYS A 74 14.91 -11.19 31.54
N LYS A 75 13.82 -10.46 31.76
CA LYS A 75 13.58 -9.70 33.00
C LYS A 75 12.83 -10.52 34.07
N LYS A 76 12.37 -11.71 33.73
CA LYS A 76 11.67 -12.65 34.60
C LYS A 76 12.62 -13.78 34.97
#